data_AF-A0A4U3CCZ2-F1
#
_entry.id   AF-A0A4U3CCZ2-F1
#
_cell.length_a   1.000
_cell.length_b   1.000
_cell.length_c   1.000
_cell.angle_alpha   90.00
_cell.angle_beta   90.00
_cell.angle_gamma   90.00
#
_symmetry.space_group_name_H-M   'P 1'
#
loop_
_entity.id
_entity.type
_entity.pdbx_description
1 polymer ?
#
loop_
_entity_poly.entity_id
_entity_poly.type
_entity_poly.pdbx_seq_one_letter_code
_entity_poly.pdbx_strand_id
1 'polypeptide(L)'
;MAESCELVVVLSGGTDEAARLAGAHPEVSFERTPAPPDEGAESWYLTAVMDDRTRAQELARRIGELASVRAVYVKPGGEPPR
;
A
#
# COMPACT_ATOMS: atom_id res chain seq x y z
N MET A 1 -15.65 2.27 18.10
CA MET A 1 -15.27 3.06 16.91
C MET A 1 -14.13 2.29 16.27
N ALA A 2 -14.26 1.92 15.00
CA ALA A 2 -13.17 1.23 14.31
C ALA A 2 -12.08 2.27 14.01
N GLU A 3 -10.85 1.99 14.46
CA GLU A 3 -9.71 2.87 14.17
C GLU A 3 -9.30 2.65 12.72
N SER A 4 -9.40 3.70 11.89
CA SER A 4 -8.90 3.64 10.52
C SER A 4 -7.40 3.41 10.52
N CYS A 5 -6.91 2.75 9.49
CA CYS A 5 -5.51 2.42 9.28
C CYS A 5 -5.12 2.72 7.85
N GLU A 6 -3.85 3.04 7.64
CA GLU A 6 -3.27 3.22 6.31
C GLU A 6 -2.39 2.00 5.99
N LEU A 7 -2.72 1.31 4.92
CA LEU A 7 -1.88 0.29 4.29
C LEU A 7 -0.94 0.97 3.30
N VAL A 8 0.37 0.81 3.45
CA VAL A 8 1.40 1.34 2.57
C VAL A 8 2.19 0.18 1.98
N VAL A 9 2.22 0.06 0.66
CA VAL A 9 2.95 -0.98 -0.07
C VAL A 9 4.04 -0.31 -0.87
N VAL A 10 5.28 -0.80 -0.71
CA VAL A 10 6.45 -0.34 -1.46
C VAL A 10 6.75 -1.35 -2.55
N LEU A 11 6.72 -0.91 -3.80
CA LEU A 11 6.99 -1.74 -4.96
C LEU A 11 8.39 -1.49 -5.50
N SER A 12 9.08 -2.58 -5.86
CA SER A 12 10.41 -2.55 -6.50
C SER A 12 10.31 -2.37 -8.03
N GLY A 13 9.13 -2.12 -8.58
CA GLY A 13 8.86 -2.11 -10.01
C GLY A 13 8.12 -0.85 -10.46
N GLY A 14 8.10 -0.64 -11.77
CA GLY A 14 7.47 0.51 -12.41
C GLY A 14 5.93 0.53 -12.33
N THR A 15 5.35 1.56 -12.94
CA THR A 15 3.92 1.91 -12.90
C THR A 15 2.96 0.76 -13.24
N ASP A 16 3.36 -0.17 -14.11
CA ASP A 16 2.56 -1.33 -14.52
C ASP A 16 2.27 -2.29 -13.36
N GLU A 17 3.24 -2.49 -12.47
CA GLU A 17 3.10 -3.43 -11.36
C GLU A 17 2.20 -2.84 -10.27
N ALA A 18 2.31 -1.52 -10.05
CA ALA A 18 1.40 -0.77 -9.20
C ALA A 18 -0.06 -0.85 -9.69
N ALA A 19 -0.28 -0.74 -11.00
CA ALA A 19 -1.60 -0.86 -11.62
C ALA A 19 -2.16 -2.29 -11.51
N ARG A 20 -1.32 -3.31 -11.71
CA ARG A 20 -1.72 -4.72 -11.54
C ARG A 20 -2.14 -5.04 -10.12
N LEU A 21 -1.38 -4.58 -9.12
CA LEU A 21 -1.72 -4.82 -7.72
C LEU A 21 -3.06 -4.17 -7.36
N ALA A 22 -3.27 -2.91 -7.76
CA ALA A 22 -4.52 -2.21 -7.55
C ALA A 22 -5.70 -2.91 -8.26
N GLY A 23 -5.50 -3.39 -9.49
CA GLY A 23 -6.51 -4.13 -10.23
C GLY A 23 -6.84 -5.52 -9.66
N ALA A 24 -5.89 -6.17 -8.98
CA ALA A 24 -6.10 -7.46 -8.31
C ALA A 24 -6.92 -7.34 -7.01
N HIS A 25 -7.01 -6.12 -6.46
CA HIS A 25 -7.71 -5.80 -5.22
C HIS A 25 -8.71 -4.65 -5.42
N PRO A 26 -9.73 -4.82 -6.28
CA PRO A 26 -10.71 -3.77 -6.57
C PRO A 26 -11.55 -3.37 -5.35
N GLU A 27 -11.57 -4.20 -4.30
CA GLU A 27 -12.19 -3.89 -3.01
C GLU A 27 -11.42 -2.85 -2.19
N VAL A 28 -10.21 -2.45 -2.63
CA VAL A 28 -9.36 -1.47 -1.95
C VAL A 28 -9.01 -0.33 -2.91
N SER A 29 -9.31 0.91 -2.49
CA SER A 29 -8.88 2.10 -3.22
C SER A 29 -7.42 2.41 -2.92
N PHE A 30 -6.53 1.95 -3.79
CA PHE A 30 -5.11 2.32 -3.74
C PHE A 30 -4.87 3.67 -4.41
N GLU A 31 -4.27 4.60 -3.68
CA GLU A 31 -3.63 5.78 -4.23
C GLU A 31 -2.17 5.44 -4.60
N ARG A 32 -1.72 5.98 -5.74
CA ARG A 32 -0.38 5.72 -6.28
C ARG A 32 0.45 6.97 -6.13
N THR A 33 1.55 6.85 -5.41
CA THR A 33 2.48 7.97 -5.21
C THR A 33 3.87 7.53 -5.66
N PRO A 34 4.59 8.34 -6.46
CA PRO A 34 5.98 8.04 -6.77
C PRO A 34 6.79 8.03 -5.47
N ALA A 35 7.65 7.03 -5.28
CA ALA A 35 8.55 7.01 -4.14
C ALA A 35 9.62 8.12 -4.29
N PRO A 36 10.10 8.69 -3.17
CA PRO A 36 11.17 9.67 -3.20
C PRO A 36 12.44 9.07 -3.82
N PRO A 37 13.25 9.91 -4.49
CA PRO A 37 14.41 9.46 -5.26
C PRO A 37 15.49 8.74 -4.44
N ASP A 38 15.53 8.98 -3.11
CA ASP A 38 16.45 8.31 -2.18
C ASP A 38 16.16 6.81 -1.96
N GLU A 39 14.99 6.29 -2.33
CA GLU A 39 14.66 4.86 -2.18
C GLU A 39 15.19 3.96 -3.31
N GLY A 40 15.84 4.54 -4.32
CA GLY A 40 16.36 3.83 -5.49
C GLY A 40 15.43 3.91 -6.70
N ALA A 41 15.98 3.63 -7.88
CA ALA A 41 15.31 3.81 -9.18
C ALA A 41 13.90 3.18 -9.23
N GLU A 42 12.95 3.97 -9.77
CA GLU A 42 11.57 3.59 -10.12
C GLU A 42 10.75 2.84 -9.06
N SER A 43 10.83 3.26 -7.79
CA SER A 43 9.95 2.74 -6.74
C SER A 43 8.60 3.48 -6.71
N TRP A 44 7.53 2.75 -6.45
CA TRP A 44 6.17 3.29 -6.30
C TRP A 44 5.59 2.91 -4.94
N TYR A 45 4.86 3.83 -4.34
CA TYR A 45 4.04 3.56 -3.17
C TYR A 45 2.58 3.39 -3.58
N LEU A 46 1.96 2.35 -3.02
CA LEU A 46 0.52 2.22 -2.99
C LEU A 46 0.03 2.44 -1.57
N THR A 47 -0.82 3.44 -1.37
CA THR A 47 -1.44 3.73 -0.08
C THR A 47 -2.93 3.45 -0.14
N ALA A 48 -3.50 2.89 0.92
CA ALA A 48 -4.93 2.67 1.03
C ALA A 48 -5.40 2.89 2.45
N VAL A 49 -6.48 3.66 2.61
CA VAL A 49 -7.14 3.84 3.90
C VAL A 49 -8.18 2.74 4.09
N MET A 50 -8.13 2.07 5.23
CA MET A 50 -9.01 0.96 5.58
C MET A 50 -9.58 1.16 6.99
N ASP A 51 -10.87 0.92 7.17
CA ASP A 51 -11.53 1.04 8.48
C ASP A 51 -11.36 -0.21 9.37
N ASP A 52 -10.78 -1.28 8.84
CA ASP A 52 -10.55 -2.53 9.55
C ASP A 52 -9.06 -2.90 9.55
N ARG A 53 -8.43 -2.76 10.72
CA ARG A 53 -7.02 -3.08 10.93
C ARG A 53 -6.69 -4.55 10.71
N THR A 54 -7.58 -5.47 11.09
CA THR A 54 -7.37 -6.91 10.92
C THR A 54 -7.35 -7.25 9.43
N ARG A 55 -8.31 -6.69 8.69
CA ARG A 55 -8.36 -6.84 7.23
C ARG A 55 -7.15 -6.21 6.54
N ALA A 56 -6.71 -5.04 7.01
CA ALA A 56 -5.49 -4.40 6.51
C ALA A 56 -4.24 -5.26 6.75
N GLN A 57 -4.12 -5.90 7.93
CA GLN A 57 -3.01 -6.80 8.24
C GLN A 57 -3.04 -8.09 7.40
N GLU A 58 -4.21 -8.68 7.19
CA GLU A 58 -4.36 -9.86 6.35
C GLU A 58 -3.98 -9.55 4.90
N LEU A 59 -4.46 -8.42 4.38
CA LEU A 59 -4.12 -7.94 3.05
C LEU A 59 -2.63 -7.61 2.94
N ALA A 60 -2.05 -6.96 3.94
CA ALA A 60 -0.62 -6.68 4.00
C ALA A 60 0.23 -7.94 3.92
N ARG A 61 -0.18 -9.01 4.62
CA ARG A 61 0.50 -10.30 4.56
C ARG A 61 0.41 -10.91 3.16
N ARG A 62 -0.77 -10.91 2.54
CA ARG A 62 -0.98 -11.45 1.19
C ARG A 62 -0.18 -10.69 0.13
N ILE A 63 -0.18 -9.36 0.21
CA ILE A 63 0.56 -8.50 -0.72
C ILE A 63 2.08 -8.62 -0.48
N GLY A 64 2.51 -8.70 0.78
CA GLY A 64 3.93 -8.81 1.14
C GLY A 64 4.62 -10.10 0.66
N GLU A 65 3.86 -11.11 0.27
CA GLU A 65 4.39 -12.36 -0.33
C GLU A 65 4.69 -12.22 -1.84
N LEU A 66 4.30 -11.11 -2.47
CA LEU A 66 4.51 -10.89 -3.90
C LEU A 66 5.96 -10.46 -4.18
N ALA A 67 6.57 -11.06 -5.20
CA ALA A 67 7.98 -10.81 -5.56
C ALA A 67 8.26 -9.34 -5.94
N SER A 68 7.24 -8.60 -6.40
CA SER A 68 7.33 -7.18 -6.73
C SER A 68 7.23 -6.24 -5.54
N VAL A 69 6.88 -6.76 -4.36
CA VAL A 69 6.72 -5.97 -3.13
C VAL A 69 8.02 -6.02 -2.32
N ARG A 70 8.57 -4.83 -2.06
CA ARG A 70 9.77 -4.66 -1.24
C ARG A 70 9.44 -4.64 0.25
N ALA A 71 8.36 -3.96 0.58
CA ALA A 71 7.92 -3.76 1.95
C ALA A 71 6.43 -3.46 2.00
N VAL A 72 5.80 -3.79 3.13
CA VAL A 72 4.42 -3.40 3.43
C VAL A 72 4.33 -2.93 4.87
N TYR A 73 3.61 -1.84 5.08
CA TYR A 73 3.40 -1.23 6.38
C TYR A 73 1.90 -1.05 6.62
N VAL A 74 1.44 -1.37 7.82
CA VAL A 74 0.10 -1.00 8.29
C VAL A 74 0.29 0.02 9.39
N LYS A 75 0.00 1.28 9.08
CA LYS A 75 0.08 2.39 10.02
C LYS A 75 -1.28 2.59 10.68
N PRO A 76 -1.35 2.79 12.00
CA PRO A 76 -2.57 3.28 12.62
C PRO A 76 -2.88 4.67 12.07
N GLY A 77 -4.15 4.92 11.72
CA GLY A 77 -4.59 6.20 11.19
C GLY A 77 -4.59 7.27 12.28
N GLY A 78 -3.57 8.12 12.28
CA GLY A 78 -3.65 9.45 12.88
C GLY A 78 -3.97 10.43 11.76
N GLU A 79 -5.11 11.12 11.86
CA GLU A 79 -5.70 12.15 10.99
C GLU A 79 -5.15 12.30 9.55
N PRO A 80 -6.00 12.27 8.50
CA PRO A 80 -5.55 12.68 7.17
C PRO A 80 -4.97 14.11 7.27
N PRO A 81 -3.83 14.41 6.62
CA PRO A 81 -3.28 15.76 6.64
C PRO A 81 -4.34 16.73 6.11
N ARG A 82 -4.66 17.73 6.94
CA ARG A 82 -5.61 18.82 6.61
C ARG A 82 -5.08 19.71 5.50
#